data_AF-A0A965TB22-F1
#
_entry.id   AF-A0A965TB22-F1
#
_cell.length_a   1.000
_cell.length_b   1.000
_cell.length_c   1.000
_cell.angle_alpha   90.00
_cell.angle_beta   90.00
_cell.angle_gamma   90.00
#
_symmetry.space_group_name_H-M   'P 1'
#
loop_
_entity.id
_entity.type
_entity.pdbx_description
1 polymer ?
#
loop_
_entity_poly.entity_id
_entity_poly.type
_entity_poly.pdbx_seq_one_letter_code
_entity_poly.pdbx_strand_id
1 'polypeptide(L)'
;MELKVKPTISNLYDVFSQKISDEIEKRSPDRIVLPLSGGMDSRLILDTLIKVNLLYKTSIYTHGIKESGDVRIAKTIIEDLGLSEKFYYFDLEELSHKDLMLNYGNR
;
A
#
# COMPACT_ATOMS: atom_id res chain seq x y z
N MET A 1 -26.36 -9.44 -23.33
CA MET A 1 -25.29 -10.42 -23.05
C MET A 1 -25.41 -10.78 -21.58
N GLU A 2 -26.11 -11.87 -21.26
CA GLU A 2 -26.29 -12.29 -19.86
C GLU A 2 -24.96 -12.79 -19.30
N LEU A 3 -24.57 -12.28 -18.14
CA LEU A 3 -23.47 -12.83 -17.36
C LEU A 3 -23.89 -14.24 -16.92
N LYS A 4 -23.36 -15.26 -17.61
CA LYS A 4 -23.68 -16.69 -17.39
C LYS A 4 -23.28 -17.23 -16.01
N VAL A 5 -22.57 -16.43 -15.20
CA VAL A 5 -22.10 -16.80 -13.86
C VAL A 5 -22.29 -15.61 -12.94
N LYS A 6 -22.92 -15.85 -11.78
CA LYS A 6 -23.04 -14.83 -10.74
C LYS A 6 -21.64 -14.51 -10.20
N PRO A 7 -21.15 -13.27 -10.30
CA PRO A 7 -19.81 -12.92 -9.85
C PRO A 7 -19.65 -13.22 -8.36
N THR A 8 -18.54 -13.85 -8.01
CA THR A 8 -18.14 -14.11 -6.62
C THR A 8 -17.12 -13.07 -6.14
N ILE A 9 -16.90 -12.99 -4.83
CA ILE A 9 -15.83 -12.15 -4.26
C ILE A 9 -14.46 -12.56 -4.79
N SER A 10 -14.23 -13.85 -5.03
CA SER A 10 -12.99 -14.33 -5.66
C SER A 10 -12.82 -13.72 -7.04
N ASN A 11 -13.88 -13.71 -7.87
CA ASN A 11 -13.79 -13.12 -9.21
C ASN A 11 -13.47 -11.63 -9.17
N LEU A 12 -14.01 -10.90 -8.18
CA LEU A 12 -13.67 -9.48 -8.01
C LEU A 12 -12.20 -9.29 -7.62
N TYR A 13 -11.71 -10.11 -6.69
CA TYR A 13 -10.32 -10.11 -6.26
C TYR A 13 -9.36 -10.43 -7.42
N ASP A 14 -9.70 -11.42 -8.25
CA ASP A 14 -8.89 -11.83 -9.40
C ASP A 14 -8.82 -10.69 -10.43
N VAL A 15 -9.95 -10.06 -10.75
CA VAL A 15 -10.00 -8.92 -11.68
C VAL A 15 -9.19 -7.74 -11.15
N PHE A 16 -9.31 -7.43 -9.86
CA PHE A 16 -8.52 -6.36 -9.23
C PHE A 16 -7.03 -6.65 -9.29
N SER A 17 -6.62 -7.86 -8.90
CA SER A 17 -5.21 -8.28 -8.90
C SER A 17 -4.62 -8.27 -10.30
N GLN A 18 -5.37 -8.75 -11.30
CA GLN A 18 -4.96 -8.71 -12.69
C GLN A 18 -4.76 -7.26 -13.16
N LYS A 19 -5.68 -6.35 -12.83
CA LYS A 19 -5.56 -4.94 -13.26
C LYS A 19 -4.35 -4.23 -12.67
N ILE A 20 -4.03 -4.49 -11.40
CA ILE A 20 -2.82 -3.96 -10.78
C ILE A 20 -1.57 -4.54 -11.46
N SER A 21 -1.55 -5.85 -11.73
CA SER A 21 -0.45 -6.51 -12.44
C SER A 21 -0.24 -5.91 -13.83
N ASP A 22 -1.31 -5.80 -14.62
CA ASP A 22 -1.30 -5.24 -15.98
C ASP A 22 -0.70 -3.82 -15.98
N GLU A 23 -1.14 -2.97 -15.05
CA GLU A 23 -0.67 -1.57 -14.99
C GLU A 23 0.79 -1.47 -14.55
N ILE A 24 1.23 -2.33 -13.63
CA ILE A 24 2.64 -2.36 -13.21
C ILE A 24 3.52 -2.87 -14.34
N GLU A 25 3.12 -3.92 -15.04
CA GLU A 25 3.87 -4.45 -16.19
C GLU A 25 3.97 -3.40 -17.29
N LYS A 26 2.84 -2.78 -17.65
CA LYS A 26 2.76 -1.73 -18.67
C LYS A 26 3.65 -0.53 -18.34
N ARG A 27 3.71 -0.11 -17.09
CA ARG A 27 4.53 1.03 -16.66
C ARG A 27 5.99 0.65 -16.43
N SER A 28 6.25 -0.63 -16.18
CA SER A 28 7.57 -1.18 -15.86
C SER A 28 8.37 -0.29 -14.88
N PRO A 29 7.80 0.06 -13.71
CA PRO A 29 8.49 0.95 -12.79
C PRO A 29 9.71 0.25 -12.17
N ASP A 30 10.83 0.98 -12.07
CA ASP A 30 12.05 0.52 -11.41
C ASP A 30 11.83 0.24 -9.91
N ARG A 31 10.93 1.00 -9.28
CA ARG A 31 10.57 0.87 -7.87
C ARG A 31 9.09 1.13 -7.64
N ILE A 32 8.51 0.41 -6.68
CA ILE A 32 7.16 0.65 -6.18
C ILE A 32 7.27 1.20 -4.76
N VAL A 33 6.49 2.23 -4.47
CA VAL A 33 6.34 2.75 -3.11
C VAL A 33 4.88 2.55 -2.69
N LEU A 34 4.68 1.84 -1.58
CA LEU A 34 3.35 1.58 -1.04
C LEU A 34 3.17 2.29 0.31
N PRO A 35 2.32 3.31 0.42
CA PRO A 35 1.79 3.75 1.70
C PRO A 35 0.90 2.65 2.30
N LEU A 36 1.30 2.12 3.45
CA LEU A 36 0.56 1.15 4.23
C LEU A 36 -0.10 1.84 5.43
N SER A 37 -1.37 1.55 5.64
CA SER A 37 -2.17 2.02 6.79
C SER A 37 -2.91 0.84 7.41
N GLY A 38 -3.73 1.09 8.44
CA GLY A 38 -4.65 0.09 8.97
C GLY A 38 -5.87 -0.17 8.07
N GLY A 39 -6.05 0.64 7.01
CA GLY A 39 -7.15 0.54 6.06
C GLY A 39 -7.15 -0.76 5.25
N MET A 40 -8.32 -1.20 4.80
CA MET A 40 -8.42 -2.42 3.98
C MET A 40 -7.76 -2.24 2.61
N ASP A 41 -7.86 -1.05 2.02
CA ASP A 41 -7.41 -0.79 0.65
C ASP A 41 -5.89 -0.95 0.48
N SER A 42 -5.10 -0.36 1.37
CA SER A 42 -3.64 -0.47 1.34
C SER A 42 -3.15 -1.90 1.63
N ARG A 43 -3.87 -2.63 2.50
CA ARG A 43 -3.61 -4.06 2.77
C ARG A 43 -3.96 -4.95 1.58
N LEU A 44 -5.04 -4.63 0.88
CA LEU A 44 -5.43 -5.34 -0.35
C LEU A 44 -4.36 -5.16 -1.43
N ILE A 45 -3.84 -3.94 -1.60
CA ILE A 45 -2.75 -3.66 -2.54
C ILE A 45 -1.48 -4.41 -2.12
N LEU A 46 -1.12 -4.41 -0.83
CA LEU A 46 0.02 -5.17 -0.33
C LEU A 46 -0.11 -6.64 -0.70
N ASP A 47 -1.24 -7.28 -0.34
CA ASP A 47 -1.53 -8.69 -0.65
C ASP A 47 -1.43 -8.99 -2.15
N THR A 48 -1.95 -8.11 -3.01
CA THR A 48 -1.79 -8.23 -4.47
C THR A 48 -0.31 -8.22 -4.86
N LEU A 49 0.50 -7.28 -4.35
CA LEU A 49 1.93 -7.22 -4.65
C LEU A 49 2.70 -8.46 -4.18
N ILE A 50 2.27 -9.11 -3.10
CA ILE A 50 2.81 -10.40 -2.66
C ILE A 50 2.50 -11.45 -3.71
N LYS A 51 1.22 -11.59 -4.10
CA LYS A 51 0.76 -12.64 -5.01
C LYS A 51 1.37 -12.55 -6.41
N VAL A 52 1.58 -11.34 -6.92
CA VAL A 52 2.21 -11.13 -8.23
C VAL A 52 3.75 -11.09 -8.15
N ASN A 53 4.34 -11.49 -7.02
CA ASN A 53 5.78 -11.57 -6.77
C ASN A 53 6.52 -10.25 -7.05
N LEU A 54 5.95 -9.12 -6.61
CA LEU A 54 6.54 -7.79 -6.80
C LEU A 54 7.10 -7.18 -5.51
N LEU A 55 7.05 -7.88 -4.38
CA LEU A 55 7.61 -7.37 -3.11
C LEU A 55 9.10 -7.02 -3.19
N TYR A 56 9.88 -7.70 -4.03
CA TYR A 56 11.32 -7.45 -4.13
C TYR A 56 11.64 -6.02 -4.57
N LYS A 57 10.78 -5.39 -5.38
CA LYS A 57 10.91 -4.00 -5.88
C LYS A 57 10.07 -2.98 -5.11
N THR A 58 9.38 -3.42 -4.06
CA THR A 58 8.49 -2.57 -3.26
C THR A 58 9.19 -2.09 -1.99
N SER A 59 9.12 -0.78 -1.76
CA SER A 59 9.37 -0.13 -0.46
C SER A 59 8.03 0.22 0.16
N ILE A 60 7.86 -0.08 1.43
CA ILE A 60 6.61 0.14 2.16
C ILE A 60 6.84 1.23 3.19
N TYR A 61 5.90 2.15 3.34
CA TYR A 61 6.00 3.14 4.41
C TYR A 61 4.67 3.34 5.10
N THR A 62 4.71 3.76 6.35
CA THR A 62 3.54 4.27 7.06
C THR A 62 3.85 5.62 7.70
N HIS A 63 2.80 6.32 8.10
CA HIS A 63 2.93 7.56 8.80
C HIS A 63 1.76 7.86 9.70
N GLY A 64 2.01 8.77 10.63
CA GLY A 64 1.05 9.18 11.62
C GLY A 64 1.73 9.36 12.96
N ILE A 65 0.93 9.81 13.93
CA ILE A 65 1.32 9.80 15.33
C ILE A 65 1.68 8.36 15.70
N LYS A 66 2.81 8.17 16.38
CA LYS A 66 3.37 6.84 16.70
C LYS A 66 2.36 5.87 17.32
N GLU A 67 1.50 6.39 18.18
CA GLU A 67 0.47 5.64 18.91
C GLU A 67 -0.90 5.62 18.20
N SER A 68 -0.96 6.02 16.94
CA SER A 68 -2.18 5.87 16.14
C SER A 68 -2.43 4.39 15.81
N GLY A 69 -3.72 4.04 15.70
CA GLY A 69 -4.13 2.69 15.29
C GLY A 69 -3.55 2.29 13.94
N ASP A 70 -3.52 3.20 12.97
CA ASP A 70 -3.00 2.94 11.63
C ASP A 70 -1.51 2.58 11.64
N VAL A 71 -0.69 3.34 12.37
CA VAL A 71 0.75 3.09 12.47
C VAL A 71 1.02 1.75 13.17
N ARG A 72 0.31 1.46 14.26
CA ARG A 72 0.46 0.17 14.97
C ARG A 72 0.08 -1.01 14.09
N ILE A 73 -1.07 -0.94 13.42
CA ILE A 73 -1.54 -2.02 12.53
C ILE A 73 -0.54 -2.23 11.38
N ALA A 74 -0.08 -1.15 10.74
CA ALA A 74 0.91 -1.25 9.67
C ALA A 74 2.22 -1.90 10.14
N LYS A 75 2.73 -1.53 11.33
CA LYS A 75 3.93 -2.14 11.93
C LYS A 75 3.74 -3.63 12.17
N THR A 76 2.65 -4.03 12.81
CA THR A 76 2.33 -5.45 13.07
C THR A 76 2.28 -6.26 11.78
N ILE A 77 1.60 -5.76 10.73
CA ILE A 77 1.51 -6.45 9.44
C ILE A 77 2.90 -6.68 8.83
N ILE A 78 3.77 -5.69 8.89
CA ILE A 78 5.12 -5.79 8.33
C ILE A 78 5.99 -6.74 9.12
N GLU A 79 5.89 -6.73 10.45
CA GLU A 79 6.57 -7.66 11.34
C GLU A 79 6.12 -9.10 11.06
N ASP A 80 4.81 -9.33 10.97
CA ASP A 80 4.21 -10.64 10.68
C ASP A 80 4.65 -11.20 9.32
N LEU A 81 4.86 -10.31 8.33
CA LEU A 81 5.32 -10.68 6.99
C LEU A 81 6.84 -10.75 6.85
N GLY A 82 7.61 -10.41 7.89
CA GLY A 82 9.07 -10.37 7.84
C GLY A 82 9.62 -9.32 6.86
N LEU A 83 8.91 -8.20 6.68
CA LEU A 83 9.24 -7.15 5.70
C LEU A 83 9.88 -5.91 6.33
N SER A 84 10.37 -5.99 7.57
CA SER A 84 10.88 -4.85 8.34
C SER A 84 11.99 -4.08 7.63
N GLU A 85 12.86 -4.74 6.85
CA GLU A 85 13.94 -4.09 6.09
C GLU A 85 13.43 -3.20 4.94
N LYS A 86 12.20 -3.41 4.49
CA LYS A 86 11.55 -2.64 3.41
C LYS A 86 10.63 -1.56 3.95
N PHE A 87 10.52 -1.44 5.27
CA PHE A 87 9.53 -0.62 5.93
C PHE A 87 10.12 0.66 6.52
N TYR A 88 9.46 1.77 6.23
CA TYR A 88 9.83 3.10 6.71
C TYR A 88 8.67 3.68 7.50
N TYR A 89 8.98 4.31 8.64
CA TYR A 89 8.01 5.03 9.44
C TYR A 89 8.44 6.49 9.54
N PHE A 90 7.51 7.41 9.29
CA PHE A 90 7.70 8.82 9.60
C PHE A 90 6.67 9.30 10.61
N ASP A 91 7.16 9.90 11.69
CA ASP A 91 6.31 10.54 12.69
C ASP A 91 5.88 11.92 12.18
N LEU A 92 4.58 12.20 12.23
CA LEU A 92 4.08 13.52 11.87
C LEU A 92 4.46 14.58 12.90
N GLU A 93 4.78 14.18 14.14
CA GLU A 93 5.28 15.11 15.17
C GLU A 93 6.70 15.63 14.83
N GLU A 94 7.45 14.91 14.00
CA GLU A 94 8.79 15.31 13.55
C GLU A 94 8.75 16.27 12.35
N LEU A 95 7.57 16.49 11.74
CA LEU A 95 7.43 17.42 10.62
C LEU A 95 7.46 18.87 11.14
N SER A 96 8.37 19.67 10.59
CA SER A 96 8.43 21.08 10.93
C SER A 96 7.21 21.83 10.38
N HIS A 97 6.90 22.99 10.98
CA HIS A 97 5.87 23.89 10.46
C HIS A 97 6.10 24.27 8.98
N LYS A 98 7.37 24.30 8.54
CA LYS A 98 7.76 24.59 7.15
C LYS A 98 7.42 23.44 6.20
N ASP A 99 7.54 22.19 6.65
CA ASP A 99 7.21 20.99 5.88
C ASP A 99 5.69 20.84 5.65
N LEU A 100 4.91 21.27 6.64
CA LEU A 100 3.45 21.34 6.53
C LEU A 100 3.01 22.45 5.56
N MET A 101 3.61 23.64 5.66
CA MET A 101 3.22 24.80 4.84
C MET A 101 3.57 24.66 3.34
N LEU A 102 4.65 23.95 2.99
CA LEU A 102 5.02 23.71 1.58
C LEU A 102 3.99 22.88 0.80
N ASN A 103 3.17 22.08 1.48
CA ASN A 103 2.19 21.19 0.84
C ASN A 103 0.77 21.79 0.75
N TYR A 104 0.48 22.86 1.48
CA TYR A 104 -0.83 23.54 1.46
C TYR A 104 -0.82 24.90 0.72
N GLY A 105 0.34 25.38 0.29
CA GLY A 105 0.52 26.72 -0.29
C GLY A 105 0.35 26.87 -1.81
N ASN A 106 0.03 25.81 -2.56
CA ASN A 106 -0.18 25.87 -4.01
C ASN A 106 -1.47 25.12 -4.43
N ARG A 107 -2.62 25.57 -3.93
CA ARG A 107 -3.92 25.27 -4.52
C ARG A 107 -4.65 26.55 -4.87
#